data_AF-A0A966CEM9-F1
#
_entry.id   AF-A0A966CEM9-F1
#
_cell.length_a   1.000
_cell.length_b   1.000
_cell.length_c   1.000
_cell.angle_alpha   90.00
_cell.angle_beta   90.00
_cell.angle_gamma   90.00
#
_symmetry.space_group_name_H-M   'P 1'
#
loop_
_entity.id
_entity.type
_entity.pdbx_description
1 polymer ?
#
loop_
_entity_poly.entity_id
_entity_poly.type
_entity_poly.pdbx_seq_one_letter_code
_entity_poly.pdbx_strand_id
1 'polypeptide(L)' 'ASFINRFAIGFFIAITDIPIPSWTKGILIGLLLSLPDAIITKTYTPIIGVGAIGGLIIGLLIK' A
#
# COMPACT_ATOMS: atom_id res chain seq x y z
N ALA A 1 9.98 12.67 -3.13
CA ALA A 1 9.00 11.76 -3.76
C ALA A 1 8.10 10.99 -2.76
N SER A 2 8.26 11.16 -1.43
CA SER A 2 7.51 10.37 -0.45
C SER A 2 5.98 10.47 -0.60
N PHE A 3 5.45 11.68 -0.74
CA PHE A 3 4.01 11.92 -0.89
C PHE A 3 3.38 11.13 -2.04
N ILE A 4 3.98 11.17 -3.23
CA ILE A 4 3.45 10.51 -4.43
C ILE A 4 3.25 9.01 -4.18
N ASN A 5 4.19 8.35 -3.49
CA ASN A 5 4.06 6.92 -3.22
C ASN A 5 2.89 6.62 -2.26
N ARG A 6 2.69 7.44 -1.21
CA ARG A 6 1.58 7.23 -0.26
C ARG A 6 0.23 7.55 -0.89
N PHE A 7 0.18 8.59 -1.73
CA PHE A 7 -0.98 8.91 -2.54
C PHE A 7 -1.31 7.78 -3.52
N ALA A 8 -0.30 7.23 -4.21
CA ALA A 8 -0.48 6.12 -5.14
C ALA A 8 -1.08 4.90 -4.44
N ILE A 9 -0.62 4.55 -3.23
CA ILE A 9 -1.20 3.44 -2.44
C ILE A 9 -2.71 3.64 -2.22
N GLY A 10 -3.10 4.78 -1.66
CA GLY A 10 -4.52 5.06 -1.38
C GLY A 10 -5.36 5.14 -2.65
N PHE A 11 -4.85 5.82 -3.68
CA PHE A 11 -5.52 5.96 -4.97
C PHE A 11 -5.76 4.60 -5.61
N PHE A 12 -4.74 3.74 -5.69
CA PHE A 12 -4.85 2.43 -6.33
C PHE A 12 -5.83 1.52 -5.58
N ILE A 13 -5.84 1.53 -4.23
CA ILE A 13 -6.82 0.77 -3.43
C ILE A 13 -8.25 1.22 -3.74
N ALA A 14 -8.47 2.53 -3.92
CA ALA A 14 -9.80 3.10 -4.15
C ALA A 14 -10.35 2.86 -5.56
N ILE A 15 -9.50 2.88 -6.59
CA ILE A 15 -9.94 2.69 -7.99
C ILE A 15 -10.01 1.23 -8.42
N THR A 16 -9.36 0.33 -7.67
CA THR A 16 -9.16 -1.05 -8.07
C THR A 16 -10.23 -1.93 -7.46
N ASP A 17 -11.00 -2.58 -8.33
CA ASP A 17 -12.07 -3.49 -7.94
C ASP A 17 -11.64 -4.94 -8.29
N ILE A 18 -11.24 -5.69 -7.26
CA ILE A 18 -10.72 -7.06 -7.38
C ILE A 18 -11.62 -7.95 -6.53
N PRO A 19 -12.00 -9.17 -6.99
CA PRO A 19 -12.82 -10.11 -6.22
C PRO A 19 -12.04 -10.78 -5.06
N ILE A 20 -11.38 -9.97 -4.23
CA ILE A 20 -10.69 -10.39 -3.00
C ILE A 20 -11.17 -9.52 -1.83
N PRO A 21 -11.01 -9.98 -0.58
CA PRO A 21 -11.36 -9.17 0.58
C PRO A 21 -10.63 -7.81 0.59
N SER A 22 -11.35 -6.74 0.93
CA SER A 22 -10.86 -5.35 0.85
C SER A 22 -9.58 -5.12 1.69
N TRP A 23 -9.45 -5.78 2.85
CA TRP A 23 -8.24 -5.74 3.68
C TRP A 23 -7.03 -6.41 2.98
N THR A 24 -7.25 -7.51 2.26
CA THR A 24 -6.21 -8.21 1.50
C THR A 24 -5.76 -7.38 0.31
N LYS A 25 -6.71 -6.75 -0.41
CA LYS A 25 -6.43 -5.76 -1.46
C LYS A 25 -5.54 -4.62 -0.93
N GLY A 26 -5.91 -4.08 0.23
CA GLY A 26 -5.17 -3.04 0.92
C GLY A 26 -3.71 -3.42 1.23
N ILE A 27 -3.50 -4.58 1.87
CA ILE A 27 -2.15 -5.08 2.16
C ILE A 27 -1.36 -5.29 0.87
N LEU A 28 -1.95 -5.97 -0.13
CA LEU A 28 -1.25 -6.34 -1.36
C LEU A 28 -0.75 -5.10 -2.12
N ILE A 29 -1.62 -4.11 -2.30
CA ILE A 29 -1.28 -2.85 -2.98
C ILE A 29 -0.26 -2.05 -2.16
N GLY A 30 -0.47 -1.96 -0.84
CA GLY A 30 0.45 -1.26 0.07
C GLY A 30 1.85 -1.85 0.05
N LEU A 31 1.98 -3.17 0.02
CA LEU A 31 3.25 -3.88 -0.10
C LEU A 31 3.91 -3.67 -1.46
N LEU A 32 3.15 -3.86 -2.55
CA LEU A 32 3.69 -3.78 -3.92
C LEU A 32 4.23 -2.39 -4.25
N LEU A 33 3.53 -1.33 -3.85
CA LEU A 33 3.97 0.05 -4.10
C LEU A 33 5.07 0.52 -3.13
N SER A 34 5.20 -0.10 -1.97
CA SER A 34 6.28 0.20 -1.02
C SER A 34 7.58 -0.54 -1.35
N LEU A 35 7.51 -1.61 -2.14
CA LEU A 35 8.67 -2.46 -2.48
C LEU A 35 9.78 -1.72 -3.25
N PRO A 36 9.49 -0.92 -4.31
CA PRO A 36 10.54 -0.22 -5.05
C PRO A 36 11.29 0.79 -4.17
N ASP A 37 10.56 1.56 -3.37
CA ASP A 37 11.15 2.51 -2.41
C ASP A 37 12.05 1.78 -1.40
N ALA A 38 11.61 0.63 -0.88
CA ALA A 38 12.39 -0.19 0.04
C ALA A 38 13.68 -0.74 -0.59
N ILE A 39 13.64 -1.15 -1.86
CA ILE A 39 14.81 -1.65 -2.60
C ILE A 39 15.80 -0.52 -2.87
N ILE A 40 15.34 0.63 -3.37
CA ILE A 40 16.21 1.77 -3.71
C ILE A 40 16.92 2.31 -2.47
N THR A 41 16.18 2.43 -1.36
CA THR A 41 16.71 2.99 -0.11
C THR A 41 17.36 1.95 0.81
N LYS A 42 17.31 0.66 0.44
CA LYS A 42 17.68 -0.49 1.29
C LYS A 42 17.03 -0.49 2.68
N THR A 43 15.90 0.19 2.83
CA THR A 43 15.24 0.41 4.11
C THR A 43 13.94 -0.36 4.14
N TYR A 44 14.00 -1.67 4.39
CA TYR A 44 12.87 -2.57 4.24
C TYR A 44 11.85 -2.44 5.37
N THR A 45 12.28 -2.63 6.62
CA THR A 45 11.37 -2.76 7.77
C THR A 45 10.41 -1.57 7.93
N PRO A 46 10.85 -0.31 7.96
CA PRO A 46 9.93 0.80 8.17
C PRO A 46 9.09 1.11 6.91
N ILE A 47 9.63 0.97 5.70
CA ILE A 47 8.89 1.29 4.47
C ILE A 47 7.79 0.26 4.22
N ILE A 48 8.12 -1.03 4.31
CA ILE A 48 7.17 -2.13 4.15
C ILE A 48 6.13 -2.12 5.29
N GLY A 49 6.56 -1.88 6.53
CA GLY A 49 5.66 -1.79 7.68
C GLY A 49 4.61 -0.68 7.52
N VAL A 50 5.04 0.53 7.15
CA VAL A 50 4.13 1.66 6.92
C VAL A 50 3.21 1.39 5.72
N GLY A 51 3.73 0.83 4.64
CA GLY A 51 2.95 0.47 3.45
C GLY A 51 1.86 -0.56 3.74
N ALA A 52 2.19 -1.63 4.47
CA ALA A 52 1.25 -2.67 4.84
C ALA A 52 0.17 -2.18 5.80
N ILE A 53 0.56 -1.44 6.86
CA ILE A 53 -0.39 -0.92 7.85
C ILE A 53 -1.30 0.13 7.21
N GLY A 54 -0.74 1.08 6.46
CA GLY A 54 -1.51 2.09 5.75
C GLY A 54 -2.45 1.47 4.72
N GLY A 55 -1.96 0.52 3.93
CA GLY A 55 -2.77 -0.23 2.98
C GLY A 55 -3.91 -1.00 3.63
N LEU A 56 -3.65 -1.69 4.74
CA LEU A 56 -4.67 -2.39 5.52
C LEU A 56 -5.76 -1.44 6.03
N ILE A 57 -5.38 -0.31 6.63
CA ILE A 57 -6.34 0.68 7.15
C ILE A 57 -7.22 1.20 6.00
N ILE A 58 -6.63 1.57 4.87
CA ILE A 58 -7.38 2.09 3.73
C ILE A 58 -8.30 1.02 3.14
N GLY A 59 -7.82 -0.22 2.99
CA GLY A 59 -8.62 -1.34 2.52
C GLY A 59 -9.75 -1.77 3.47
N LEU A 60 -9.67 -1.42 4.75
CA LEU A 60 -10.78 -1.63 5.70
C LEU A 60 -11.81 -0.49 5.62
N LEU A 61 -11.35 0.75 5.36
CA LEU A 61 -12.22 1.92 5.25
C LEU A 61 -12.95 1.97 3.90
N ILE A 62 -12.31 1.48 2.84
CA ILE A 62 -12.82 1.49 1.47
C ILE A 62 -13.11 0.04 1.06
N LYS A 63 -14.39 -0.26 0.87
CA LYS A 63 -14.85 -1.61 0.51
C LYS A 63 -14.54 -1.92 -0.95
#